data_AF-A0A7W0PV68-F1
#
_entry.id   AF-A0A7W0PV68-F1
#
_cell.length_a   1.000
_cell.length_b   1.000
_cell.length_c   1.000
_cell.angle_alpha   90.00
_cell.angle_beta   90.00
_cell.angle_gamma   90.00
#
_symmetry.space_group_name_H-M   'P 1'
#
loop_
_entity.id
_entity.type
_entity.pdbx_description
1 polymer ?
#
loop_
_entity_poly.entity_id
_entity_poly.type
_entity_poly.pdbx_seq_one_letter_code
_entity_poly.pdbx_strand_id
1 'polypeptide(L)'
;MGAGKSTLGPELAERLGRPFVSVDLVVEERTGSAIAELFAERGQEAFRELEERTAVEVLTRRLPAVVELGGGALGAEPTRIALVEHAFTVLLETTPDEAWDRVSPGDRPLARDHAAFRTLFEERTPLYEDVADGHARDLDGVVLAASGIHIWEGAVDGLGGIAPGTGAIELVVDAGVEPLHGERARRALADRLAAFHLVPAGAPGKSVREAERLWSSLRLDREGTVMALGGGSTIDLAGFVAAAYLRGVPWVAAPTTLLAQVDAAIGGKTAVDVERGKNLVGAFHWPAQVVVDPELLSTLPPEEVENGLAEVVKTGLLVGEPLWELAPFEQVRRCAAFKAAVCLRDPLDRGERAQLNLGHTFAHALEAASGHTLAHGRAVALGLLAALRLSGLEDDASTVEDLLHPELARVDREAAWTALGYDKKTVDGRPRLVLLEKPGKAKIGVELDEREIRAALDALII
;
A
#
# COMPACT_ATOMS: atom_id res chain seq x y z
N MET A 1 0.07 -26.71 -5.76
CA MET A 1 1.39 -27.14 -6.28
C MET A 1 1.74 -26.29 -7.50
N GLY A 2 3.02 -26.12 -7.89
CA GLY A 2 3.36 -25.40 -9.14
C GLY A 2 2.97 -23.91 -9.19
N ALA A 3 2.56 -23.29 -8.08
CA ALA A 3 2.01 -21.94 -8.05
C ALA A 3 3.09 -20.81 -8.06
N GLY A 4 4.38 -21.14 -8.21
CA GLY A 4 5.46 -20.14 -8.23
C GLY A 4 5.97 -19.67 -6.86
N LYS A 5 5.54 -20.31 -5.75
CA LYS A 5 5.92 -19.94 -4.38
C LYS A 5 7.44 -19.80 -4.14
N SER A 6 8.24 -20.74 -4.66
CA SER A 6 9.70 -20.73 -4.49
C SER A 6 10.40 -19.60 -5.26
N THR A 7 9.70 -18.95 -6.19
CA THR A 7 10.18 -17.78 -6.94
C THR A 7 9.66 -16.50 -6.29
N LEU A 8 8.35 -16.40 -6.06
CA LEU A 8 7.72 -15.20 -5.50
C LEU A 8 8.02 -15.00 -4.02
N GLY A 9 8.26 -16.06 -3.25
CA GLY A 9 8.51 -16.01 -1.81
C GLY A 9 9.76 -15.19 -1.45
N PRO A 10 10.95 -15.50 -2.01
CA PRO A 10 12.16 -14.70 -1.80
C PRO A 10 12.02 -13.24 -2.24
N GLU A 11 11.40 -13.00 -3.40
CA GLU A 11 11.19 -11.64 -3.93
C GLU A 11 10.24 -10.82 -3.04
N LEU A 12 9.18 -11.44 -2.53
CA LEU A 12 8.28 -10.84 -1.55
C LEU A 12 9.00 -10.53 -0.24
N ALA A 13 9.86 -11.43 0.23
CA ALA A 13 10.63 -11.23 1.44
C ALA A 13 11.56 -10.01 1.30
N GLU A 14 12.26 -9.88 0.17
CA GLU A 14 13.08 -8.71 -0.15
C GLU A 14 12.22 -7.43 -0.20
N ARG A 15 11.12 -7.46 -0.95
CA ARG A 15 10.21 -6.32 -1.10
C ARG A 15 9.59 -5.86 0.20
N LEU A 16 9.30 -6.78 1.11
CA LEU A 16 8.77 -6.51 2.45
C LEU A 16 9.84 -6.34 3.52
N GLY A 17 11.14 -6.40 3.18
CA GLY A 17 12.24 -6.27 4.14
C GLY A 17 12.17 -7.32 5.27
N ARG A 18 11.67 -8.52 4.97
CA ARG A 18 11.45 -9.62 5.93
C ARG A 18 12.33 -10.82 5.58
N PRO A 19 12.68 -11.69 6.56
CA PRO A 19 13.30 -12.97 6.27
C PRO A 19 12.35 -13.86 5.44
N PHE A 20 12.93 -14.61 4.50
CA PHE A 20 12.24 -15.71 3.82
C PHE A 20 12.49 -17.02 4.57
N VAL A 21 11.44 -17.83 4.76
CA VAL A 21 11.54 -19.16 5.39
C VAL A 21 10.75 -20.17 4.57
N SER A 22 11.43 -21.15 4.00
CA SER A 22 10.78 -22.32 3.39
C SER A 22 10.78 -23.48 4.38
N VAL A 23 9.60 -24.00 4.71
CA VAL A 23 9.47 -25.14 5.65
C VAL A 23 10.20 -26.37 5.11
N ASP A 24 10.12 -26.61 3.81
CA ASP A 24 10.81 -27.72 3.13
C ASP A 24 12.33 -27.62 3.36
N LEU A 25 12.94 -26.43 3.17
CA LEU A 25 14.37 -26.21 3.40
C LEU A 25 14.75 -26.36 4.88
N VAL A 26 13.92 -25.87 5.81
CA VAL A 26 14.17 -26.04 7.25
C VAL A 26 14.16 -27.52 7.65
N VAL A 27 13.30 -28.34 7.04
CA VAL A 27 13.28 -29.79 7.26
C VAL A 27 14.56 -30.45 6.73
N GLU A 28 15.00 -30.09 5.53
CA GLU A 28 16.25 -30.61 4.93
C GLU A 28 17.47 -30.24 5.77
N GLU A 29 17.57 -28.98 6.20
CA GLU A 29 18.66 -28.51 7.08
C GLU A 29 18.73 -29.25 8.42
N ARG A 30 17.56 -29.53 9.03
CA ARG A 30 17.48 -30.23 10.33
C ARG A 30 17.83 -31.71 10.24
N THR A 31 17.52 -32.33 9.11
CA THR A 31 17.73 -33.76 8.93
C THR A 31 19.06 -34.08 8.28
N GLY A 32 19.63 -33.14 7.54
CA GLY A 32 20.82 -33.34 6.72
C GLY A 32 20.56 -34.19 5.48
N SER A 33 19.30 -34.38 5.09
CA SER A 33 18.87 -35.24 3.97
C SER A 33 17.88 -34.50 3.09
N ALA A 34 17.93 -34.73 1.78
CA ALA A 34 16.94 -34.17 0.86
C ALA A 34 15.56 -34.80 1.10
N ILE A 35 14.48 -34.09 0.80
CA ILE A 35 13.10 -34.61 0.99
C ILE A 35 12.91 -35.95 0.26
N ALA A 36 13.43 -36.11 -0.95
CA ALA A 36 13.33 -37.36 -1.70
C ALA A 36 13.98 -38.55 -0.98
N GLU A 37 15.11 -38.31 -0.29
CA GLU A 37 15.82 -39.32 0.50
C GLU A 37 15.04 -39.65 1.78
N LEU A 38 14.51 -38.65 2.47
CA LEU A 38 13.66 -38.83 3.64
C LEU A 38 12.43 -39.70 3.34
N PHE A 39 11.78 -39.48 2.20
CA PHE A 39 10.67 -40.30 1.74
C PHE A 39 11.10 -41.75 1.49
N ALA A 40 12.27 -41.97 0.90
CA ALA A 40 12.78 -43.31 0.57
C ALA A 40 13.23 -44.08 1.82
N GLU A 41 13.84 -43.42 2.79
CA GLU A 41 14.40 -44.05 4.00
C GLU A 41 13.38 -44.23 5.11
N ARG A 42 12.54 -43.21 5.35
CA ARG A 42 11.66 -43.13 6.54
C ARG A 42 10.18 -43.22 6.19
N GLY A 43 9.84 -43.20 4.91
CA GLY A 43 8.47 -43.19 4.43
C GLY A 43 7.80 -41.82 4.53
N GLN A 44 6.65 -41.72 3.85
CA GLN A 44 5.90 -40.46 3.73
C GLN A 44 5.30 -39.99 5.05
N GLU A 45 4.84 -40.90 5.91
CA GLU A 45 4.19 -40.56 7.19
C GLU A 45 5.15 -39.85 8.15
N ALA A 46 6.36 -40.40 8.32
CA ALA A 46 7.39 -39.79 9.15
C ALA A 46 7.84 -38.40 8.63
N PHE A 47 7.88 -38.22 7.31
CA PHE A 47 8.11 -36.90 6.72
C PHE A 47 6.98 -35.92 7.05
N ARG A 48 5.71 -36.33 6.94
CA ARG A 48 4.56 -35.47 7.23
C ARG A 48 4.52 -35.02 8.69
N GLU A 49 4.84 -35.91 9.64
CA GLU A 49 4.97 -35.52 11.05
C GLU A 49 6.09 -34.50 11.31
N LEU A 50 7.17 -34.55 10.51
CA LEU A 50 8.27 -33.60 10.61
C LEU A 50 7.94 -32.25 9.94
N GLU A 51 7.32 -32.29 8.77
CA GLU A 51 6.82 -31.12 8.03
C GLU A 51 5.80 -30.36 8.88
N GLU A 52 4.82 -31.06 9.49
CA GLU A 52 3.81 -30.48 10.37
C GLU A 52 4.45 -29.76 11.56
N ARG A 53 5.29 -30.47 12.33
CA ARG A 53 5.96 -29.87 13.52
C ARG A 53 6.80 -28.66 13.14
N THR A 54 7.50 -28.72 12.00
CA THR A 54 8.32 -27.62 11.52
C THR A 54 7.47 -26.44 11.06
N ALA A 55 6.37 -26.68 10.37
CA ALA A 55 5.43 -25.64 9.94
C ALA A 55 4.84 -24.90 11.14
N VAL A 56 4.31 -25.63 12.12
CA VAL A 56 3.75 -25.03 13.35
C VAL A 56 4.81 -24.21 14.10
N GLU A 57 6.03 -24.74 14.22
CA GLU A 57 7.11 -24.00 14.87
C GLU A 57 7.48 -22.72 14.11
N VAL A 58 7.55 -22.76 12.77
CA VAL A 58 7.87 -21.59 11.94
C VAL A 58 6.77 -20.53 12.03
N LEU A 59 5.50 -20.94 11.96
CA LEU A 59 4.34 -20.05 12.01
C LEU A 59 4.16 -19.39 13.39
N THR A 60 4.54 -20.08 14.46
CA THR A 60 4.44 -19.56 15.84
C THR A 60 5.64 -18.69 16.25
N ARG A 61 6.57 -18.39 15.33
CA ARG A 61 7.73 -17.52 15.61
C ARG A 61 7.29 -16.09 15.90
N ARG A 62 8.04 -15.42 16.77
CA ARG A 62 7.77 -14.02 17.15
C ARG A 62 8.18 -12.98 16.09
N LEU A 63 9.10 -13.32 15.20
CA LEU A 63 9.61 -12.39 14.19
C LEU A 63 8.81 -12.55 12.88
N PRO A 64 8.24 -11.47 12.34
CA PRO A 64 7.54 -11.52 11.05
C PRO A 64 8.47 -12.03 9.94
N ALA A 65 7.99 -12.98 9.15
CA ALA A 65 8.71 -13.56 8.02
C ALA A 65 7.74 -13.83 6.87
N VAL A 66 8.27 -13.97 5.66
CA VAL A 66 7.54 -14.58 4.54
C VAL A 66 7.77 -16.07 4.60
N VAL A 67 6.71 -16.84 4.80
CA VAL A 67 6.78 -18.29 4.99
C VAL A 67 6.22 -19.01 3.77
N GLU A 68 7.00 -19.92 3.20
CA GLU A 68 6.54 -20.87 2.19
C GLU A 68 6.28 -22.24 2.84
N LEU A 69 5.08 -22.79 2.60
CA LEU A 69 4.73 -24.15 2.97
C LEU A 69 4.82 -25.13 1.80
N GLY A 70 5.23 -26.37 2.11
CA GLY A 70 5.17 -27.51 1.22
C GLY A 70 3.73 -27.80 0.75
N GLY A 71 3.58 -28.30 -0.48
CA GLY A 71 2.26 -28.49 -1.09
C GLY A 71 1.34 -29.50 -0.37
N GLY A 72 1.89 -30.34 0.52
CA GLY A 72 1.10 -31.26 1.33
C GLY A 72 0.97 -30.85 2.79
N ALA A 73 1.58 -29.75 3.22
CA ALA A 73 1.58 -29.31 4.62
C ALA A 73 0.15 -29.06 5.15
N LEU A 74 -0.76 -28.59 4.30
CA LEU A 74 -2.16 -28.33 4.65
C LEU A 74 -3.01 -29.59 4.83
N GLY A 75 -2.47 -30.78 4.59
CA GLY A 75 -3.11 -32.03 4.99
C GLY A 75 -3.23 -32.16 6.51
N ALA A 76 -2.27 -31.59 7.25
CA ALA A 76 -2.25 -31.63 8.71
C ALA A 76 -3.14 -30.53 9.31
N GLU A 77 -4.08 -30.93 10.16
CA GLU A 77 -4.96 -29.99 10.88
C GLU A 77 -4.19 -28.99 11.76
N PRO A 78 -3.13 -29.39 12.51
CA PRO A 78 -2.36 -28.45 13.31
C PRO A 78 -1.69 -27.33 12.49
N THR A 79 -1.26 -27.63 11.25
CA THR A 79 -0.72 -26.60 10.35
C THR A 79 -1.80 -25.62 9.91
N ARG A 80 -3.01 -26.10 9.60
CA ARG A 80 -4.13 -25.22 9.23
C ARG A 80 -4.54 -24.30 10.37
N ILE A 81 -4.63 -24.83 11.60
CA ILE A 81 -4.91 -24.02 12.80
C ILE A 81 -3.83 -22.94 12.99
N ALA A 82 -2.55 -23.32 12.91
CA ALA A 82 -1.45 -22.38 13.06
C ALA A 82 -1.45 -21.25 12.01
N LEU A 83 -1.91 -21.51 10.79
CA LEU A 83 -2.08 -20.47 9.77
C LEU A 83 -3.16 -19.48 10.17
N VAL A 84 -4.34 -19.96 10.53
CA VAL A 84 -5.49 -19.12 10.93
C VAL A 84 -5.16 -18.26 12.15
N GLU A 85 -4.38 -18.78 13.09
CA GLU A 85 -4.06 -18.06 14.33
C GLU A 85 -2.86 -17.11 14.23
N HIS A 86 -1.93 -17.33 13.30
CA HIS A 86 -0.61 -16.68 13.34
C HIS A 86 -0.10 -16.11 12.01
N ALA A 87 -0.81 -16.32 10.91
CA ALA A 87 -0.40 -15.83 9.60
C ALA A 87 -1.53 -15.07 8.90
N PHE A 88 -1.12 -14.20 7.97
CA PHE A 88 -1.98 -13.78 6.88
C PHE A 88 -1.59 -14.61 5.66
N THR A 89 -2.49 -15.47 5.21
CA THR A 89 -2.22 -16.51 4.22
C THR A 89 -2.74 -16.07 2.86
N VAL A 90 -1.84 -15.95 1.89
CA VAL A 90 -2.21 -15.65 0.50
C VAL A 90 -2.12 -16.89 -0.36
N LEU A 91 -3.24 -17.28 -0.96
CA LEU A 91 -3.28 -18.33 -1.97
C LEU A 91 -2.85 -17.78 -3.32
N LEU A 92 -1.75 -18.31 -3.84
CA LEU A 92 -1.33 -18.05 -5.21
C LEU A 92 -2.21 -18.82 -6.19
N GLU A 93 -3.03 -18.09 -6.93
CA GLU A 93 -3.95 -18.64 -7.92
C GLU A 93 -3.19 -19.19 -9.13
N THR A 94 -3.57 -20.39 -9.55
CA THR A 94 -3.05 -21.02 -10.76
C THR A 94 -4.02 -22.11 -11.19
N THR A 95 -4.06 -22.41 -12.49
CA THR A 95 -4.81 -23.56 -12.98
C THR A 95 -4.02 -24.86 -12.80
N PRO A 96 -4.67 -26.04 -12.77
CA PRO A 96 -3.95 -27.31 -12.75
C PRO A 96 -2.96 -27.46 -13.91
N ASP A 97 -3.30 -26.94 -15.09
CA ASP A 97 -2.47 -27.06 -16.29
C ASP A 97 -1.26 -26.13 -16.23
N GLU A 98 -1.44 -24.87 -15.82
CA GLU A 98 -0.31 -23.95 -15.54
C GLU A 98 0.62 -24.50 -14.46
N ALA A 99 0.03 -25.06 -13.39
CA ALA A 99 0.78 -25.65 -12.30
C ALA A 99 1.56 -26.89 -12.76
N TRP A 100 1.01 -27.67 -13.69
CA TRP A 100 1.68 -28.80 -14.30
C TRP A 100 2.85 -28.35 -15.19
N ASP A 101 2.62 -27.38 -16.08
CA ASP A 101 3.64 -26.86 -17.00
C ASP A 101 4.86 -26.28 -16.28
N ARG A 102 4.65 -25.71 -15.08
CA ARG A 102 5.73 -25.19 -14.22
C ARG A 102 6.49 -26.27 -13.46
N VAL A 103 5.97 -27.49 -13.37
CA VAL A 103 6.60 -28.59 -12.64
C VAL A 103 7.32 -29.48 -13.65
N SER A 104 8.64 -29.30 -13.77
CA SER A 104 9.48 -30.18 -14.60
C SER A 104 9.33 -31.65 -14.17
N PRO A 105 9.17 -32.59 -15.12
CA PRO A 105 9.18 -34.02 -14.80
C PRO A 105 10.60 -34.45 -14.41
N GLY A 106 10.89 -34.42 -13.10
CA GLY A 106 12.20 -34.83 -12.57
C GLY A 106 12.36 -34.60 -11.06
N ASP A 107 11.99 -33.43 -10.56
CA ASP A 107 12.32 -32.99 -9.19
C ASP A 107 11.24 -33.28 -8.13
N ARG A 108 10.01 -33.65 -8.54
CA ARG A 108 8.89 -33.86 -7.61
C ARG A 108 8.32 -35.28 -7.73
N PRO A 109 8.39 -36.12 -6.68
CA PRO A 109 7.92 -37.51 -6.72
C PRO A 109 6.45 -37.68 -7.12
N LEU A 110 5.62 -36.66 -6.91
CA LEU A 110 4.17 -36.68 -7.09
C LEU A 110 3.68 -36.15 -8.46
N ALA A 111 4.57 -35.65 -9.33
CA ALA A 111 4.22 -35.11 -10.65
C ALA A 111 4.71 -36.03 -11.78
N ARG A 112 4.31 -37.31 -11.72
CA ARG A 112 4.70 -38.33 -12.72
C ARG A 112 3.63 -38.61 -13.77
N ASP A 113 2.37 -38.32 -13.44
CA ASP A 113 1.21 -38.52 -14.30
C ASP A 113 0.30 -37.28 -14.21
N HIS A 114 -0.12 -36.78 -15.37
CA HIS A 114 -0.91 -35.56 -15.47
C HIS A 114 -2.30 -35.72 -14.84
N ALA A 115 -2.94 -36.89 -15.02
CA ALA A 115 -4.26 -37.15 -14.47
C ALA A 115 -4.23 -37.25 -12.94
N ALA A 116 -3.23 -37.95 -12.38
CA ALA A 116 -2.99 -38.02 -10.95
C ALA A 116 -2.64 -36.64 -10.36
N PHE A 117 -1.86 -35.82 -11.06
CA PHE A 117 -1.55 -34.46 -10.62
C PHE A 117 -2.80 -33.58 -10.53
N ARG A 118 -3.65 -33.60 -11.58
CA ARG A 118 -4.91 -32.86 -11.58
C ARG A 118 -5.84 -33.31 -10.45
N THR A 119 -5.98 -34.61 -10.26
CA THR A 119 -6.78 -35.17 -9.15
C THR A 119 -6.27 -34.66 -7.80
N LEU A 120 -4.95 -34.74 -7.57
CA LEU A 120 -4.34 -34.26 -6.32
C LEU A 120 -4.45 -32.74 -6.14
N PHE A 121 -4.45 -31.98 -7.24
CA PHE A 121 -4.68 -30.54 -7.21
C PHE A 121 -6.10 -30.25 -6.73
N GLU A 122 -7.11 -30.86 -7.38
CA GLU A 122 -8.53 -30.71 -7.05
C GLU A 122 -8.85 -31.15 -5.62
N GLU A 123 -8.25 -32.24 -5.14
CA GLU A 123 -8.41 -32.71 -3.76
C GLU A 123 -7.86 -31.72 -2.71
N ARG A 124 -6.82 -30.93 -3.06
CA ARG A 124 -6.16 -30.00 -2.14
C ARG A 124 -6.71 -28.59 -2.19
N THR A 125 -7.30 -28.17 -3.31
CA THR A 125 -7.85 -26.82 -3.47
C THR A 125 -8.77 -26.41 -2.31
N PRO A 126 -9.73 -27.23 -1.84
CA PRO A 126 -10.59 -26.84 -0.72
C PRO A 126 -9.82 -26.58 0.58
N LEU A 127 -8.74 -27.34 0.84
CA LEU A 127 -7.89 -27.14 2.02
C LEU A 127 -7.09 -25.84 1.95
N TYR A 128 -6.78 -25.38 0.73
CA TYR A 128 -6.05 -24.13 0.52
C TYR A 128 -6.98 -22.94 0.66
N GLU A 129 -8.19 -23.03 0.11
CA GLU A 129 -9.23 -22.01 0.22
C GLU A 129 -9.70 -21.81 1.66
N ASP A 130 -9.84 -22.89 2.44
CA ASP A 130 -10.30 -22.85 3.83
C ASP A 130 -9.38 -22.04 4.78
N VAL A 131 -8.10 -21.91 4.43
CA VAL A 131 -7.10 -21.19 5.25
C VAL A 131 -6.61 -19.88 4.61
N ALA A 132 -7.10 -19.52 3.42
CA ALA A 132 -6.65 -18.32 2.72
C ALA A 132 -7.37 -17.07 3.24
N ASP A 133 -6.59 -16.05 3.60
CA ASP A 133 -7.10 -14.70 3.90
C ASP A 133 -7.20 -13.83 2.65
N GLY A 134 -6.49 -14.20 1.57
CA GLY A 134 -6.50 -13.49 0.30
C GLY A 134 -5.97 -14.32 -0.86
N HIS A 135 -6.21 -13.83 -2.06
CA HIS A 135 -5.83 -14.47 -3.32
C HIS A 135 -4.97 -13.54 -4.16
N ALA A 136 -3.97 -14.08 -4.86
CA ALA A 136 -3.11 -13.31 -5.74
C ALA A 136 -2.53 -14.16 -6.87
N ARG A 137 -2.14 -13.53 -7.98
CA ARG A 137 -1.43 -14.19 -9.11
C ARG A 137 0.02 -13.76 -9.23
N ASP A 138 0.38 -12.63 -8.63
CA ASP A 138 1.68 -11.99 -8.74
C ASP A 138 2.09 -11.33 -7.42
N LEU A 139 3.30 -10.79 -7.40
CA LEU A 139 3.89 -10.17 -6.22
C LEU A 139 3.09 -8.97 -5.70
N ASP A 140 2.64 -8.11 -6.61
CA ASP A 140 1.84 -6.93 -6.27
C ASP A 140 0.52 -7.34 -5.62
N GLY A 141 -0.18 -8.34 -6.18
CA GLY A 141 -1.40 -8.89 -5.61
C GLY A 141 -1.21 -9.42 -4.19
N VAL A 142 -0.08 -10.09 -3.91
CA VAL A 142 0.22 -10.58 -2.56
C VAL A 142 0.38 -9.42 -1.57
N VAL A 143 1.10 -8.37 -1.96
CA VAL A 143 1.29 -7.17 -1.11
C VAL A 143 -0.04 -6.44 -0.88
N LEU A 144 -0.85 -6.28 -1.92
CA LEU A 144 -2.16 -5.63 -1.84
C LEU A 144 -3.10 -6.41 -0.91
N ALA A 145 -3.20 -7.73 -1.09
CA ALA A 145 -4.02 -8.60 -0.24
C ALA A 145 -3.59 -8.51 1.23
N ALA A 146 -2.29 -8.66 1.51
CA ALA A 146 -1.74 -8.55 2.87
C ALA A 146 -1.91 -7.17 3.52
N SER A 147 -2.22 -6.15 2.72
CA SER A 147 -2.47 -4.77 3.18
C SER A 147 -3.96 -4.43 3.25
N GLY A 148 -4.85 -5.37 2.95
CA GLY A 148 -6.30 -5.11 2.88
C GLY A 148 -6.68 -4.15 1.76
N ILE A 149 -5.93 -4.13 0.66
CA ILE A 149 -6.17 -3.23 -0.48
C ILE A 149 -6.83 -4.01 -1.61
N HIS A 150 -8.00 -3.54 -2.01
CA HIS A 150 -8.91 -4.14 -2.96
C HIS A 150 -8.97 -3.25 -4.20
N ILE A 151 -8.63 -3.79 -5.37
CA ILE A 151 -8.58 -3.01 -6.62
C ILE A 151 -9.29 -3.76 -7.75
N TRP A 152 -10.41 -3.22 -8.23
CA TRP A 152 -11.07 -3.63 -9.48
C TRP A 152 -11.97 -2.49 -9.98
N GLU A 153 -12.33 -2.52 -11.27
CA GLU A 153 -13.29 -1.56 -11.83
C GLU A 153 -14.69 -1.83 -11.29
N GLY A 154 -15.37 -0.80 -10.79
CA GLY A 154 -16.67 -0.93 -10.13
C GLY A 154 -16.58 -1.38 -8.66
N ALA A 155 -15.42 -1.27 -8.02
CA ALA A 155 -15.25 -1.64 -6.61
C ALA A 155 -16.17 -0.88 -5.64
N VAL A 156 -16.67 0.30 -6.01
CA VAL A 156 -17.68 1.01 -5.21
C VAL A 156 -18.97 0.19 -5.04
N ASP A 157 -19.33 -0.64 -6.01
CA ASP A 157 -20.55 -1.45 -5.95
C ASP A 157 -20.42 -2.64 -4.98
N GLY A 158 -19.19 -2.94 -4.52
CA GLY A 158 -18.88 -4.02 -3.58
C GLY A 158 -18.64 -3.58 -2.12
N LEU A 159 -18.79 -2.29 -1.78
CA LEU A 159 -18.40 -1.73 -0.47
C LEU A 159 -18.99 -2.48 0.73
N GLY A 160 -20.25 -2.91 0.66
CA GLY A 160 -20.92 -3.59 1.77
C GLY A 160 -20.32 -4.95 2.16
N GLY A 161 -19.76 -5.67 1.17
CA GLY A 161 -19.13 -6.98 1.38
C GLY A 161 -17.70 -6.90 1.89
N ILE A 162 -17.02 -5.77 1.67
CA ILE A 162 -15.63 -5.56 2.07
C ILE A 162 -15.53 -5.00 3.50
N ALA A 163 -16.50 -4.20 3.93
CA ALA A 163 -16.50 -3.62 5.26
C ALA A 163 -16.44 -4.71 6.36
N PRO A 164 -15.53 -4.60 7.35
CA PRO A 164 -15.32 -5.65 8.34
C PRO A 164 -16.56 -5.88 9.22
N GLY A 165 -16.69 -7.10 9.73
CA GLY A 165 -17.74 -7.50 10.66
C GLY A 165 -19.16 -7.36 10.08
N THR A 166 -20.16 -7.39 10.96
CA THR A 166 -21.58 -7.23 10.62
C THR A 166 -22.20 -5.96 11.19
N GLY A 167 -21.41 -5.15 11.91
CA GLY A 167 -21.85 -3.91 12.54
C GLY A 167 -22.29 -2.83 11.54
N ALA A 168 -22.96 -1.82 12.08
CA ALA A 168 -23.43 -0.65 11.35
C ALA A 168 -22.28 0.13 10.71
N ILE A 169 -22.55 0.74 9.56
CA ILE A 169 -21.60 1.57 8.81
C ILE A 169 -22.14 3.00 8.77
N GLU A 170 -21.29 3.96 9.13
CA GLU A 170 -21.58 5.38 8.87
C GLU A 170 -20.59 5.93 7.84
N LEU A 171 -21.15 6.47 6.75
CA LEU A 171 -20.41 6.88 5.56
C LEU A 171 -20.09 8.37 5.59
N VAL A 172 -18.81 8.76 5.58
CA VAL A 172 -18.32 10.12 5.41
C VAL A 172 -18.04 10.36 3.93
N VAL A 173 -18.73 11.32 3.31
CA VAL A 173 -18.66 11.58 1.85
C VAL A 173 -18.24 13.01 1.56
N ASP A 174 -17.29 13.17 0.64
CA ASP A 174 -16.94 14.47 0.07
C ASP A 174 -18.15 15.07 -0.68
N ALA A 175 -18.48 16.33 -0.41
CA ALA A 175 -19.63 17.01 -1.00
C ALA A 175 -19.57 17.12 -2.54
N GLY A 176 -18.38 17.13 -3.15
CA GLY A 176 -18.22 17.10 -4.60
C GLY A 176 -18.40 15.70 -5.20
N VAL A 177 -18.17 14.65 -4.40
CA VAL A 177 -18.29 13.24 -4.81
C VAL A 177 -19.71 12.71 -4.62
N GLU A 178 -20.44 13.20 -3.62
CA GLU A 178 -21.80 12.75 -3.34
C GLU A 178 -22.74 12.75 -4.57
N PRO A 179 -22.84 13.84 -5.36
CA PRO A 179 -23.75 13.84 -6.52
C PRO A 179 -23.31 12.90 -7.65
N LEU A 180 -22.07 12.41 -7.65
CA LEU A 180 -21.52 11.54 -8.69
C LEU A 180 -21.62 10.06 -8.30
N HIS A 181 -21.20 9.72 -7.08
CA HIS A 181 -20.98 8.34 -6.63
C HIS A 181 -21.68 7.99 -5.31
N GLY A 182 -22.31 8.97 -4.65
CA GLY A 182 -22.95 8.80 -3.35
C GLY A 182 -24.12 7.82 -3.38
N GLU A 183 -24.93 7.81 -4.45
CA GLU A 183 -26.02 6.85 -4.59
C GLU A 183 -25.50 5.41 -4.76
N ARG A 184 -24.48 5.21 -5.61
CA ARG A 184 -23.84 3.90 -5.81
C ARG A 184 -23.33 3.33 -4.49
N ALA A 185 -22.56 4.13 -3.74
CA ALA A 185 -22.02 3.70 -2.46
C ALA A 185 -23.11 3.38 -1.43
N ARG A 186 -24.16 4.22 -1.32
CA ARG A 186 -25.27 3.95 -0.39
C ARG A 186 -26.03 2.67 -0.76
N ARG A 187 -26.24 2.40 -2.05
CA ARG A 187 -26.82 1.14 -2.52
C ARG A 187 -25.94 -0.05 -2.17
N ALA A 188 -24.62 0.05 -2.38
CA ALA A 188 -23.68 -1.02 -2.06
C ALA A 188 -23.62 -1.36 -0.56
N LEU A 189 -23.84 -0.37 0.31
CA LEU A 189 -23.88 -0.56 1.76
C LEU A 189 -25.23 -1.06 2.27
N ALA A 190 -26.31 -0.82 1.53
CA ALA A 190 -27.65 -1.32 1.77
C ALA A 190 -28.10 -1.18 3.25
N ASP A 191 -28.51 -2.27 3.86
CA ASP A 191 -29.01 -2.40 5.23
C ASP A 191 -27.94 -2.18 6.31
N ARG A 192 -26.66 -2.23 5.97
CA ARG A 192 -25.57 -1.88 6.90
C ARG A 192 -25.38 -0.37 7.06
N LEU A 193 -25.86 0.45 6.12
CA LEU A 193 -25.72 1.90 6.22
C LEU A 193 -26.66 2.49 7.28
N ALA A 194 -26.10 2.96 8.40
CA ALA A 194 -26.86 3.60 9.47
C ALA A 194 -27.06 5.11 9.23
N ALA A 195 -26.03 5.80 8.71
CA ALA A 195 -26.10 7.22 8.38
C ALA A 195 -25.01 7.59 7.37
N PHE A 196 -25.17 8.75 6.71
CA PHE A 196 -24.09 9.35 5.93
C PHE A 196 -23.89 10.82 6.31
N HIS A 197 -22.66 11.29 6.16
CA HIS A 197 -22.17 12.58 6.62
C HIS A 197 -21.45 13.28 5.48
N LEU A 198 -22.03 14.36 4.99
CA LEU A 198 -21.35 15.23 4.02
C LEU A 198 -20.24 16.02 4.69
N VAL A 199 -19.09 16.13 4.04
CA VAL A 199 -17.98 17.03 4.43
C VAL A 199 -17.65 17.97 3.28
N PRO A 200 -17.20 19.21 3.55
CA PRO A 200 -16.75 20.12 2.50
C PRO A 200 -15.68 19.49 1.60
N ALA A 201 -15.73 19.79 0.30
CA ALA A 201 -14.76 19.25 -0.65
C ALA A 201 -13.35 19.79 -0.40
N GLY A 202 -12.34 18.92 -0.54
CA GLY A 202 -10.93 19.30 -0.47
C GLY A 202 -10.45 19.78 0.90
N ALA A 203 -9.50 20.72 0.93
CA ALA A 203 -8.83 21.17 2.15
C ALA A 203 -9.77 21.69 3.26
N PRO A 204 -10.85 22.45 2.97
CA PRO A 204 -11.81 22.87 4.01
C PRO A 204 -12.46 21.71 4.79
N GLY A 205 -12.61 20.53 4.17
CA GLY A 205 -13.15 19.34 4.84
C GLY A 205 -12.22 18.80 5.91
N LYS A 206 -10.91 19.02 5.77
CA LYS A 206 -9.88 18.47 6.64
C LYS A 206 -9.58 19.40 7.83
N SER A 207 -10.57 19.65 8.68
CA SER A 207 -10.43 20.56 9.81
C SER A 207 -10.86 19.95 11.15
N VAL A 208 -10.33 20.49 12.26
CA VAL A 208 -10.77 20.12 13.62
C VAL A 208 -12.27 20.34 13.81
N ARG A 209 -12.83 21.38 13.19
CA ARG A 209 -14.26 21.68 13.23
C ARG A 209 -15.11 20.55 12.63
N GLU A 210 -14.69 20.02 11.48
CA GLU A 210 -15.40 18.89 10.86
C GLU A 210 -15.22 17.60 11.66
N ALA A 211 -14.05 17.38 12.26
CA ALA A 211 -13.84 16.25 13.16
C ALA A 211 -14.76 16.32 14.39
N GLU A 212 -14.88 17.48 15.03
CA GLU A 212 -15.79 17.72 16.17
C GLU A 212 -17.25 17.48 15.79
N ARG A 213 -17.68 17.97 14.63
CA ARG A 213 -19.03 17.72 14.10
C ARG A 213 -19.27 16.22 13.91
N LEU A 214 -18.32 15.51 13.28
CA LEU A 214 -18.43 14.08 13.04
C LEU A 214 -18.52 13.30 14.36
N TRP A 215 -17.60 13.51 15.30
CA TRP A 215 -17.65 12.85 16.62
C TRP A 215 -18.98 13.06 17.37
N SER A 216 -19.58 14.25 17.23
CA SER A 216 -20.88 14.57 17.84
C SER A 216 -22.05 13.90 17.14
N SER A 217 -21.91 13.60 15.85
CA SER A 217 -22.98 13.06 14.99
C SER A 217 -22.98 11.54 14.88
N LEU A 218 -21.81 10.89 14.99
CA LEU A 218 -21.68 9.44 14.93
C LEU A 218 -22.52 8.76 16.03
N ARG A 219 -23.13 7.62 15.70
CA ARG A 219 -23.94 6.77 16.60
C ARG A 219 -23.46 5.31 16.61
N LEU A 220 -22.30 5.04 16.03
CA LEU A 220 -21.63 3.75 16.06
C LEU A 220 -21.26 3.33 17.48
N ASP A 221 -21.33 2.01 17.73
CA ASP A 221 -20.68 1.34 18.86
C ASP A 221 -19.26 0.88 18.48
N ARG A 222 -18.67 -0.04 19.27
CA ARG A 222 -17.30 -0.56 19.02
C ARG A 222 -17.21 -1.54 17.84
N GLU A 223 -18.34 -2.10 17.42
CA GLU A 223 -18.43 -3.02 16.28
C GLU A 223 -18.78 -2.29 14.98
N GLY A 224 -19.22 -1.04 15.09
CA GLY A 224 -19.49 -0.16 13.97
C GLY A 224 -18.25 0.28 13.19
N THR A 225 -18.42 0.60 11.91
CA THR A 225 -17.35 0.99 10.98
C THR A 225 -17.59 2.40 10.41
N VAL A 226 -16.54 3.23 10.40
CA VAL A 226 -16.55 4.50 9.65
C VAL A 226 -16.07 4.21 8.23
N MET A 227 -16.82 4.60 7.20
CA MET A 227 -16.37 4.47 5.81
C MET A 227 -16.16 5.86 5.20
N ALA A 228 -15.06 6.07 4.49
CA ALA A 228 -14.78 7.32 3.80
C ALA A 228 -14.92 7.15 2.29
N LEU A 229 -15.65 8.04 1.62
CA LEU A 229 -15.73 8.13 0.16
C LEU A 229 -15.31 9.54 -0.27
N GLY A 230 -14.10 9.66 -0.83
CA GLY A 230 -13.58 10.95 -1.30
C GLY A 230 -12.08 10.93 -1.61
N GLY A 231 -11.51 12.12 -1.83
CA GLY A 231 -10.07 12.30 -1.98
C GLY A 231 -9.30 12.22 -0.65
N GLY A 232 -8.01 12.54 -0.69
CA GLY A 232 -7.10 12.44 0.46
C GLY A 232 -7.57 13.23 1.69
N SER A 233 -8.17 14.41 1.50
CA SER A 233 -8.71 15.22 2.61
C SER A 233 -9.81 14.53 3.40
N THR A 234 -10.76 13.89 2.69
CA THR A 234 -11.89 13.16 3.30
C THR A 234 -11.41 11.89 3.98
N ILE A 235 -10.45 11.18 3.36
CA ILE A 235 -9.82 9.99 3.94
C ILE A 235 -9.06 10.31 5.22
N ASP A 236 -8.23 11.35 5.22
CA ASP A 236 -7.47 11.76 6.38
C ASP A 236 -8.37 12.17 7.55
N LEU A 237 -9.43 12.94 7.26
CA LEU A 237 -10.43 13.34 8.24
C LEU A 237 -11.13 12.11 8.84
N ALA A 238 -11.69 11.24 7.99
CA ALA A 238 -12.47 10.09 8.42
C ALA A 238 -11.62 9.09 9.21
N GLY A 239 -10.39 8.83 8.76
CA GLY A 239 -9.43 7.98 9.46
C GLY A 239 -9.05 8.56 10.82
N PHE A 240 -8.84 9.88 10.93
CA PHE A 240 -8.54 10.52 12.21
C PHE A 240 -9.74 10.51 13.16
N VAL A 241 -10.94 10.75 12.61
CA VAL A 241 -12.20 10.64 13.35
C VAL A 241 -12.37 9.22 13.92
N ALA A 242 -12.16 8.20 13.10
CA ALA A 242 -12.23 6.80 13.50
C ALA A 242 -11.17 6.41 14.54
N ALA A 243 -9.96 6.96 14.45
CA ALA A 243 -8.89 6.73 15.41
C ALA A 243 -9.25 7.26 16.82
N ALA A 244 -9.92 8.41 16.89
CA ALA A 244 -10.27 9.06 18.15
C ALA A 244 -11.62 8.58 18.72
N TYR A 245 -12.61 8.31 17.85
CA TYR A 245 -13.97 7.94 18.26
C TYR A 245 -13.95 6.60 19.02
N LEU A 246 -14.54 6.58 20.22
CA LEU A 246 -14.52 5.43 21.15
C LEU A 246 -13.11 4.86 21.45
N ARG A 247 -12.06 5.66 21.24
CA ARG A 247 -10.62 5.30 21.31
C ARG A 247 -10.17 4.34 20.21
N GLY A 248 -10.84 4.38 19.06
CA GLY A 248 -10.54 3.55 17.90
C GLY A 248 -11.73 2.69 17.52
N VAL A 249 -12.23 2.91 16.32
CA VAL A 249 -13.17 2.01 15.62
C VAL A 249 -12.58 1.59 14.26
N PRO A 250 -13.00 0.45 13.71
CA PRO A 250 -12.66 0.07 12.34
C PRO A 250 -13.06 1.15 11.34
N TRP A 251 -12.26 1.29 10.28
CA TRP A 251 -12.62 2.18 9.19
C TRP A 251 -12.18 1.65 7.83
N VAL A 252 -12.86 2.12 6.78
CA VAL A 252 -12.60 1.76 5.38
C VAL A 252 -12.37 3.02 4.56
N ALA A 253 -11.34 3.00 3.72
CA ALA A 253 -11.06 4.08 2.77
C ALA A 253 -11.53 3.69 1.36
N ALA A 254 -12.41 4.49 0.74
CA ALA A 254 -12.79 4.37 -0.66
C ALA A 254 -12.30 5.63 -1.43
N PRO A 255 -11.02 5.66 -1.86
CA PRO A 255 -10.42 6.81 -2.55
C PRO A 255 -11.02 7.08 -3.93
N THR A 256 -11.36 8.33 -4.19
CA THR A 256 -12.00 8.77 -5.46
C THR A 256 -11.14 9.68 -6.33
N THR A 257 -9.90 9.98 -5.92
CA THR A 257 -8.94 10.75 -6.71
C THR A 257 -7.71 9.93 -7.00
N LEU A 258 -7.03 10.17 -8.12
CA LEU A 258 -5.81 9.43 -8.48
C LEU A 258 -4.77 9.52 -7.35
N LEU A 259 -4.54 10.73 -6.84
CA LEU A 259 -3.66 10.99 -5.69
C LEU A 259 -4.01 10.11 -4.48
N ALA A 260 -5.29 9.96 -4.15
CA ALA A 260 -5.70 9.16 -3.02
C ALA A 260 -5.55 7.65 -3.28
N GLN A 261 -5.81 7.20 -4.51
CA GLN A 261 -5.71 5.79 -4.91
C GLN A 261 -4.26 5.30 -4.96
N VAL A 262 -3.32 6.15 -5.38
CA VAL A 262 -1.89 5.78 -5.49
C VAL A 262 -1.08 6.12 -4.24
N ASP A 263 -1.56 7.08 -3.44
CA ASP A 263 -0.84 7.59 -2.29
C ASP A 263 -1.74 7.70 -1.05
N ALA A 264 -2.56 8.74 -0.91
CA ALA A 264 -3.07 9.18 0.41
C ALA A 264 -3.86 8.12 1.21
N ALA A 265 -4.56 7.19 0.54
CA ALA A 265 -5.32 6.13 1.23
C ALA A 265 -4.45 5.04 1.87
N ILE A 266 -3.15 4.99 1.56
CA ILE A 266 -2.27 3.88 1.88
C ILE A 266 -1.27 4.26 2.96
N GLY A 267 -1.16 3.42 3.99
CA GLY A 267 -0.13 3.52 5.02
C GLY A 267 -0.55 4.22 6.32
N GLY A 268 -1.86 4.37 6.55
CA GLY A 268 -2.45 4.64 7.87
C GLY A 268 -2.13 5.99 8.51
N LYS A 269 -1.53 6.94 7.79
CA LYS A 269 -1.41 8.32 8.28
C LYS A 269 -2.75 9.00 8.11
N THR A 270 -3.27 9.56 9.19
CA THR A 270 -4.56 10.27 9.20
C THR A 270 -4.37 11.56 9.99
N ALA A 271 -4.98 12.66 9.56
CA ALA A 271 -4.76 13.95 10.20
C ALA A 271 -5.85 14.98 9.87
N VAL A 272 -5.86 16.05 10.67
CA VAL A 272 -6.60 17.27 10.39
C VAL A 272 -5.66 18.47 10.35
N ASP A 273 -6.07 19.50 9.62
CA ASP A 273 -5.34 20.74 9.54
C ASP A 273 -5.74 21.66 10.72
N VAL A 274 -4.75 22.40 11.23
CA VAL A 274 -4.92 23.41 12.28
C VAL A 274 -4.38 24.75 11.77
N GLU A 275 -4.73 25.85 12.45
CA GLU A 275 -4.29 27.20 12.05
C GLU A 275 -2.77 27.32 11.86
N ARG A 276 -1.99 26.58 12.66
CA ARG A 276 -0.53 26.56 12.58
C ARG A 276 0.01 25.81 11.35
N GLY A 277 -0.78 24.96 10.70
CA GLY A 277 -0.36 24.24 9.50
C GLY A 277 -1.09 22.92 9.25
N LYS A 278 -0.83 22.36 8.07
CA LYS A 278 -1.40 21.08 7.62
C LYS A 278 -0.83 19.89 8.36
N ASN A 279 -1.64 18.83 8.53
CA ASN A 279 -1.19 17.52 9.04
C ASN A 279 -0.46 17.55 10.40
N LEU A 280 -0.65 18.58 11.22
CA LEU A 280 0.06 18.70 12.50
C LEU A 280 -0.57 17.87 13.62
N VAL A 281 -1.88 17.61 13.53
CA VAL A 281 -2.64 16.82 14.51
C VAL A 281 -3.22 15.61 13.80
N GLY A 282 -2.83 14.41 14.24
CA GLY A 282 -3.19 13.18 13.54
C GLY A 282 -2.84 11.92 14.32
N ALA A 283 -3.06 10.78 13.68
CA ALA A 283 -2.76 9.46 14.22
C ALA A 283 -2.24 8.53 13.11
N PHE A 284 -1.41 7.55 13.50
CA PHE A 284 -1.19 6.35 12.70
C PHE A 284 -2.33 5.37 13.01
N HIS A 285 -3.36 5.36 12.16
CA HIS A 285 -4.53 4.48 12.27
C HIS A 285 -4.78 3.82 10.92
N TRP A 286 -4.44 2.54 10.81
CA TRP A 286 -4.56 1.81 9.56
C TRP A 286 -6.02 1.53 9.21
N PRO A 287 -6.43 1.72 7.94
CA PRO A 287 -7.75 1.26 7.51
C PRO A 287 -7.82 -0.25 7.65
N ALA A 288 -8.99 -0.74 8.05
CA ALA A 288 -9.27 -2.17 8.03
C ALA A 288 -9.26 -2.69 6.58
N GLN A 289 -9.76 -1.88 5.64
CA GLN A 289 -9.74 -2.15 4.21
C GLN A 289 -9.60 -0.85 3.40
N VAL A 290 -8.96 -0.91 2.23
CA VAL A 290 -8.93 0.16 1.23
C VAL A 290 -9.58 -0.37 -0.05
N VAL A 291 -10.60 0.31 -0.55
CA VAL A 291 -11.38 -0.09 -1.73
C VAL A 291 -11.14 0.90 -2.85
N VAL A 292 -10.30 0.49 -3.79
CA VAL A 292 -9.85 1.32 -4.91
C VAL A 292 -10.63 0.94 -6.15
N ASP A 293 -11.37 1.90 -6.68
CA ASP A 293 -12.11 1.78 -7.93
C ASP A 293 -11.52 2.73 -8.98
N PRO A 294 -10.67 2.24 -9.89
CA PRO A 294 -10.10 3.07 -10.96
C PRO A 294 -11.15 3.65 -11.91
N GLU A 295 -12.36 3.09 -11.98
CA GLU A 295 -13.45 3.60 -12.83
C GLU A 295 -13.86 5.03 -12.41
N LEU A 296 -13.76 5.36 -11.11
CA LEU A 296 -14.14 6.68 -10.58
C LEU A 296 -13.30 7.82 -11.17
N LEU A 297 -12.08 7.52 -11.62
CA LEU A 297 -11.18 8.49 -12.24
C LEU A 297 -11.76 9.05 -13.55
N SER A 298 -12.70 8.34 -14.20
CA SER A 298 -13.39 8.83 -15.40
C SER A 298 -14.22 10.10 -15.18
N THR A 299 -14.59 10.38 -13.93
CA THR A 299 -15.34 11.56 -13.52
C THR A 299 -14.46 12.64 -12.87
N LEU A 300 -13.17 12.36 -12.69
CA LEU A 300 -12.25 13.25 -12.01
C LEU A 300 -11.87 14.42 -12.93
N PRO A 301 -11.88 15.68 -12.45
CA PRO A 301 -11.42 16.81 -13.24
C PRO A 301 -9.98 16.61 -13.74
N PRO A 302 -9.63 17.03 -14.97
CA PRO A 302 -8.29 16.84 -15.53
C PRO A 302 -7.18 17.38 -14.63
N GLU A 303 -7.39 18.52 -13.98
CA GLU A 303 -6.43 19.12 -13.04
C GLU A 303 -6.14 18.22 -11.82
N GLU A 304 -7.12 17.43 -11.36
CA GLU A 304 -6.94 16.48 -10.26
C GLU A 304 -6.31 15.17 -10.72
N VAL A 305 -6.46 14.81 -12.00
CA VAL A 305 -5.68 13.74 -12.64
C VAL A 305 -4.21 14.14 -12.71
N GLU A 306 -3.91 15.34 -13.20
CA GLU A 306 -2.54 15.90 -13.23
C GLU A 306 -1.92 15.96 -11.82
N ASN A 307 -2.71 16.36 -10.83
CA ASN A 307 -2.31 16.39 -9.42
C ASN A 307 -1.84 15.01 -8.91
N GLY A 308 -2.54 13.93 -9.30
CA GLY A 308 -2.16 12.56 -8.96
C GLY A 308 -1.02 11.99 -9.82
N LEU A 309 -0.88 12.44 -11.07
CA LEU A 309 0.14 11.93 -11.98
C LEU A 309 1.57 12.19 -11.47
N ALA A 310 1.79 13.30 -10.76
CA ALA A 310 3.07 13.58 -10.12
C ALA A 310 3.51 12.47 -9.14
N GLU A 311 2.56 11.86 -8.43
CA GLU A 311 2.83 10.74 -7.52
C GLU A 311 3.07 9.42 -8.25
N VAL A 312 2.42 9.22 -9.40
CA VAL A 312 2.70 8.09 -10.29
C VAL A 312 4.14 8.21 -10.83
N VAL A 313 4.55 9.39 -11.29
CA VAL A 313 5.91 9.64 -11.77
C VAL A 313 6.95 9.47 -10.66
N LYS A 314 6.71 10.05 -9.47
CA LYS A 314 7.55 9.81 -8.28
C LYS A 314 7.71 8.32 -8.00
N THR A 315 6.61 7.57 -8.02
CA THR A 315 6.63 6.15 -7.73
C THR A 315 7.39 5.37 -8.80
N GLY A 316 7.20 5.71 -10.08
CA GLY A 316 7.97 5.11 -11.16
C GLY A 316 9.49 5.34 -11.02
N LEU A 317 9.90 6.55 -10.64
CA LEU A 317 11.32 6.85 -10.35
C LEU A 317 11.86 6.05 -9.15
N LEU A 318 11.05 5.86 -8.10
CA LEU A 318 11.42 5.08 -6.91
C LEU A 318 11.49 3.58 -7.19
N VAL A 319 10.64 3.06 -8.08
CA VAL A 319 10.65 1.66 -8.54
C VAL A 319 11.75 1.42 -9.59
N GLY A 320 12.06 2.43 -10.40
CA GLY A 320 12.95 2.30 -11.55
C GLY A 320 12.25 1.85 -12.83
N GLU A 321 10.94 2.06 -12.92
CA GLU A 321 10.10 1.66 -14.05
C GLU A 321 9.21 2.85 -14.49
N PRO A 322 8.95 3.04 -15.80
CA PRO A 322 8.13 4.14 -16.30
C PRO A 322 6.63 3.87 -16.09
N LEU A 323 6.18 3.87 -14.82
CA LEU A 323 4.80 3.51 -14.48
C LEU A 323 3.76 4.40 -15.18
N TRP A 324 4.11 5.64 -15.51
CA TRP A 324 3.25 6.59 -16.24
C TRP A 324 2.89 6.13 -17.67
N GLU A 325 3.64 5.19 -18.26
CA GLU A 325 3.33 4.63 -19.59
C GLU A 325 2.29 3.50 -19.52
N LEU A 326 1.99 3.00 -18.33
CA LEU A 326 1.04 1.91 -18.13
C LEU A 326 -0.40 2.39 -18.27
N ALA A 327 -1.32 1.47 -18.51
CA ALA A 327 -2.75 1.76 -18.48
C ALA A 327 -3.18 2.26 -17.08
N PRO A 328 -4.19 3.15 -16.97
CA PRO A 328 -4.58 3.76 -15.69
C PRO A 328 -4.82 2.77 -14.54
N PHE A 329 -5.46 1.63 -14.83
CA PHE A 329 -5.64 0.56 -13.84
C PHE A 329 -4.30 0.07 -13.27
N GLU A 330 -3.32 -0.18 -14.14
CA GLU A 330 -2.02 -0.70 -13.75
C GLU A 330 -1.14 0.37 -13.08
N GLN A 331 -1.28 1.64 -13.47
CA GLN A 331 -0.68 2.76 -12.73
C GLN A 331 -1.11 2.72 -11.27
N VAL A 332 -2.42 2.62 -11.03
CA VAL A 332 -2.99 2.56 -9.68
C VAL A 332 -2.51 1.32 -8.93
N ARG A 333 -2.61 0.14 -9.55
CA ARG A 333 -2.24 -1.13 -8.93
C ARG A 333 -0.77 -1.18 -8.52
N ARG A 334 0.15 -0.82 -9.43
CA ARG A 334 1.59 -0.85 -9.17
C ARG A 334 2.02 0.19 -8.14
N CYS A 335 1.47 1.41 -8.21
CA CYS A 335 1.78 2.44 -7.22
C CYS A 335 1.28 2.04 -5.83
N ALA A 336 0.04 1.55 -5.73
CA ALA A 336 -0.54 1.10 -4.48
C ALA A 336 0.27 -0.05 -3.86
N ALA A 337 0.66 -1.04 -4.65
CA ALA A 337 1.46 -2.17 -4.19
C ALA A 337 2.87 -1.74 -3.74
N PHE A 338 3.52 -0.82 -4.46
CA PHE A 338 4.82 -0.28 -4.04
C PHE A 338 4.70 0.46 -2.70
N LYS A 339 3.74 1.39 -2.60
CA LYS A 339 3.52 2.16 -1.38
C LYS A 339 3.17 1.26 -0.19
N ALA A 340 2.31 0.27 -0.40
CA ALA A 340 1.93 -0.69 0.61
C ALA A 340 3.13 -1.48 1.14
N ALA A 341 4.00 -2.00 0.25
CA ALA A 341 5.23 -2.70 0.66
C ALA A 341 6.14 -1.81 1.53
N VAL A 342 6.37 -0.56 1.10
CA VAL A 342 7.18 0.40 1.87
C VAL A 342 6.55 0.68 3.24
N CYS A 343 5.23 0.83 3.32
CA CYS A 343 4.54 1.06 4.58
C CYS A 343 4.55 -0.17 5.49
N LEU A 344 4.53 -1.40 4.95
CA LEU A 344 4.64 -2.64 5.73
C LEU A 344 6.04 -2.84 6.33
N ARG A 345 7.07 -2.33 5.67
CA ARG A 345 8.46 -2.31 6.17
C ARG A 345 8.66 -1.30 7.30
N ASP A 346 8.06 -0.13 7.18
CA ASP A 346 8.16 0.94 8.17
C ASP A 346 6.78 1.58 8.47
N PRO A 347 5.96 0.91 9.31
CA PRO A 347 4.57 1.31 9.54
C PRO A 347 4.39 2.67 10.21
N LEU A 348 5.40 3.15 10.92
CA LEU A 348 5.36 4.39 11.71
C LEU A 348 6.19 5.52 11.11
N ASP A 349 6.70 5.34 9.88
CA ASP A 349 7.49 6.34 9.15
C ASP A 349 8.71 6.86 9.94
N ARG A 350 9.54 5.94 10.43
CA ARG A 350 10.74 6.25 11.25
C ARG A 350 12.06 5.88 10.57
N GLY A 351 12.02 5.36 9.35
CA GLY A 351 13.18 4.87 8.64
C GLY A 351 12.97 4.92 7.13
N GLU A 352 12.96 3.74 6.51
CA GLU A 352 13.00 3.61 5.05
C GLU A 352 11.74 4.13 4.32
N ARG A 353 10.60 4.29 5.00
CA ARG A 353 9.41 4.93 4.40
C ARG A 353 9.68 6.37 4.01
N ALA A 354 10.71 6.99 4.59
CA ALA A 354 11.15 8.32 4.21
C ALA A 354 11.49 8.44 2.70
N GLN A 355 11.83 7.35 2.00
CA GLN A 355 12.06 7.35 0.54
C GLN A 355 10.86 7.90 -0.26
N LEU A 356 9.63 7.75 0.26
CA LEU A 356 8.42 8.26 -0.39
C LEU A 356 8.38 9.81 -0.43
N ASN A 357 9.30 10.47 0.28
CA ASN A 357 9.47 11.92 0.27
C ASN A 357 10.39 12.43 -0.84
N LEU A 358 10.70 11.64 -1.87
CA LEU A 358 11.40 12.13 -3.07
C LEU A 358 10.66 13.37 -3.59
N GLY A 359 11.39 14.48 -3.77
CA GLY A 359 10.86 15.80 -4.15
C GLY A 359 10.06 16.55 -3.07
N HIS A 360 9.59 15.89 -2.01
CA HIS A 360 8.64 16.48 -1.06
C HIS A 360 9.24 17.59 -0.18
N THR A 361 10.55 17.57 0.07
CA THR A 361 11.21 18.64 0.84
C THR A 361 11.06 20.00 0.16
N PHE A 362 11.23 20.05 -1.16
CA PHE A 362 11.00 21.26 -1.94
C PHE A 362 9.51 21.52 -2.15
N ALA A 363 8.72 20.48 -2.41
CA ALA A 363 7.27 20.61 -2.61
C ALA A 363 6.59 21.28 -1.40
N HIS A 364 6.81 20.76 -0.20
CA HIS A 364 6.21 21.32 1.01
C HIS A 364 6.65 22.76 1.28
N ALA A 365 7.91 23.10 0.99
CA ALA A 365 8.42 24.47 1.12
C ALA A 365 7.68 25.43 0.19
N LEU A 366 7.48 25.04 -1.08
CA LEU A 366 6.73 25.82 -2.07
C LEU A 366 5.24 25.91 -1.73
N GLU A 367 4.63 24.81 -1.29
CA GLU A 367 3.24 24.81 -0.83
C GLU A 367 3.06 25.76 0.35
N ALA A 368 3.91 25.69 1.37
CA ALA A 368 3.83 26.59 2.53
C ALA A 368 4.05 28.06 2.14
N ALA A 369 5.04 28.35 1.30
CA ALA A 369 5.33 29.71 0.84
C ALA A 369 4.21 30.30 -0.03
N SER A 370 3.45 29.45 -0.73
CA SER A 370 2.26 29.87 -1.48
C SER A 370 1.02 30.11 -0.59
N GLY A 371 1.11 29.87 0.73
CA GLY A 371 -0.09 29.81 1.57
C GLY A 371 -1.02 28.67 1.19
N HIS A 372 -0.45 27.58 0.66
CA HIS A 372 -1.12 26.38 0.17
C HIS A 372 -2.07 26.59 -1.02
N THR A 373 -1.85 27.62 -1.84
CA THR A 373 -2.57 27.82 -3.11
C THR A 373 -1.94 27.04 -4.27
N LEU A 374 -0.67 26.66 -4.17
CA LEU A 374 -0.04 25.77 -5.13
C LEU A 374 -0.57 24.34 -4.95
N ALA A 375 -1.10 23.74 -6.02
CA ALA A 375 -1.56 22.36 -6.01
C ALA A 375 -0.41 21.39 -5.66
N HIS A 376 -0.72 20.35 -4.89
CA HIS A 376 0.28 19.42 -4.35
C HIS A 376 1.12 18.76 -5.44
N GLY A 377 0.50 18.17 -6.46
CA GLY A 377 1.18 17.52 -7.57
C GLY A 377 2.07 18.46 -8.37
N ARG A 378 1.67 19.73 -8.54
CA ARG A 378 2.52 20.77 -9.15
C ARG A 378 3.75 21.06 -8.30
N ALA A 379 3.59 21.14 -6.98
CA ALA A 379 4.71 21.31 -6.06
C ALA A 379 5.64 20.07 -6.05
N VAL A 380 5.07 18.86 -6.09
CA VAL A 380 5.82 17.60 -6.19
C VAL A 380 6.60 17.55 -7.50
N ALA A 381 6.00 17.92 -8.64
CA ALA A 381 6.69 17.97 -9.94
C ALA A 381 7.93 18.88 -9.89
N LEU A 382 7.80 20.10 -9.36
CA LEU A 382 8.94 21.00 -9.14
C LEU A 382 9.99 20.39 -8.20
N GLY A 383 9.53 19.75 -7.12
CA GLY A 383 10.42 19.09 -6.17
C GLY A 383 11.17 17.89 -6.76
N LEU A 384 10.54 17.13 -7.66
CA LEU A 384 11.19 16.06 -8.42
C LEU A 384 12.31 16.62 -9.30
N LEU A 385 12.07 17.74 -10.01
CA LEU A 385 13.13 18.38 -10.80
C LEU A 385 14.36 18.73 -9.97
N ALA A 386 14.15 19.36 -8.81
CA ALA A 386 15.25 19.70 -7.93
C ALA A 386 15.98 18.45 -7.42
N ALA A 387 15.25 17.43 -6.97
CA ALA A 387 15.84 16.18 -6.47
C ALA A 387 16.64 15.43 -7.54
N LEU A 388 16.13 15.36 -8.79
CA LEU A 388 16.78 14.67 -9.89
C LEU A 388 18.04 15.41 -10.37
N ARG A 389 17.98 16.74 -10.52
CA ARG A 389 19.16 17.56 -10.87
C ARG A 389 20.24 17.49 -9.79
N LEU A 390 19.86 17.54 -8.51
CA LEU A 390 20.81 17.32 -7.39
C LEU A 390 21.36 15.89 -7.36
N SER A 391 20.68 14.93 -7.98
CA SER A 391 21.15 13.55 -8.16
C SER A 391 22.05 13.38 -9.40
N GLY A 392 22.16 14.40 -10.26
CA GLY A 392 22.85 14.31 -11.56
C GLY A 392 22.09 13.46 -12.60
N LEU A 393 20.76 13.44 -12.51
CA LEU A 393 19.86 12.66 -13.36
C LEU A 393 19.08 13.57 -14.32
N GLU A 394 19.79 14.29 -15.18
CA GLU A 394 19.22 15.25 -16.12
C GLU A 394 18.22 14.64 -17.13
N ASP A 395 18.43 13.41 -17.56
CA ASP A 395 17.51 12.72 -18.49
C ASP A 395 16.17 12.39 -17.79
N ASP A 396 16.22 11.94 -16.54
CA ASP A 396 15.02 11.71 -15.72
C ASP A 396 14.32 13.04 -15.38
N ALA A 397 15.08 14.11 -15.13
CA ALA A 397 14.52 15.45 -14.93
C ALA A 397 13.81 15.95 -16.18
N SER A 398 14.38 15.72 -17.37
CA SER A 398 13.76 16.08 -18.66
C SER A 398 12.45 15.29 -18.86
N THR A 399 12.43 14.02 -18.48
CA THR A 399 11.21 13.20 -18.49
C THR A 399 10.10 13.80 -17.60
N VAL A 400 10.45 14.31 -16.42
CA VAL A 400 9.50 15.02 -15.54
C VAL A 400 8.98 16.31 -16.21
N GLU A 401 9.84 17.06 -16.91
CA GLU A 401 9.43 18.27 -17.63
C GLU A 401 8.47 17.96 -18.78
N ASP A 402 8.72 16.89 -19.52
CA ASP A 402 7.91 16.45 -20.64
C ASP A 402 6.55 15.88 -20.21
N LEU A 403 6.49 15.20 -19.07
CA LEU A 403 5.26 14.56 -18.59
C LEU A 403 4.37 15.48 -17.76
N LEU A 404 4.98 16.29 -16.88
CA LEU A 404 4.24 17.06 -15.87
C LEU A 404 4.18 18.55 -16.18
N HIS A 405 4.93 19.03 -17.18
CA HIS A 405 5.00 20.43 -17.60
C HIS A 405 5.02 21.43 -16.42
N PRO A 406 5.96 21.27 -15.46
CA PRO A 406 5.96 22.05 -14.24
C PRO A 406 6.19 23.54 -14.52
N GLU A 407 5.30 24.37 -13.99
CA GLU A 407 5.42 25.83 -14.03
C GLU A 407 6.16 26.34 -12.79
N LEU A 408 7.12 27.25 -12.97
CA LEU A 408 7.84 27.87 -11.84
C LEU A 408 6.87 28.52 -10.85
N ALA A 409 7.11 28.28 -9.56
CA ALA A 409 6.29 28.78 -8.49
C ALA A 409 6.40 30.30 -8.35
N ARG A 410 5.26 30.97 -8.18
CA ARG A 410 5.18 32.42 -7.91
C ARG A 410 5.08 32.66 -6.41
N VAL A 411 6.19 32.51 -5.71
CA VAL A 411 6.29 32.64 -4.25
C VAL A 411 7.50 33.47 -3.87
N ASP A 412 7.53 34.00 -2.65
CA ASP A 412 8.72 34.67 -2.13
C ASP A 412 9.83 33.66 -1.83
N ARG A 413 11.04 33.91 -2.36
CA ARG A 413 12.20 33.00 -2.22
C ARG A 413 12.62 32.82 -0.76
N GLU A 414 12.61 33.88 0.04
CA GLU A 414 12.97 33.80 1.46
C GLU A 414 11.91 33.08 2.28
N ALA A 415 10.62 33.25 1.96
CA ALA A 415 9.54 32.50 2.57
C ALA A 415 9.64 31.00 2.27
N ALA A 416 9.95 30.63 1.02
CA ALA A 416 10.18 29.24 0.64
C ALA A 416 11.41 28.65 1.34
N TRP A 417 12.52 29.41 1.39
CA TRP A 417 13.73 29.00 2.11
C TRP A 417 13.46 28.78 3.60
N THR A 418 12.74 29.71 4.22
CA THR A 418 12.32 29.63 5.62
C THR A 418 11.46 28.39 5.86
N ALA A 419 10.48 28.13 5.00
CA ALA A 419 9.61 26.96 5.09
C ALA A 419 10.38 25.64 4.97
N LEU A 420 11.38 25.57 4.08
CA LEU A 420 12.26 24.41 3.92
C LEU A 420 13.04 24.10 5.22
N GLY A 421 13.49 25.14 5.93
CA GLY A 421 14.18 24.99 7.22
C GLY A 421 13.29 24.51 8.37
N TYR A 422 11.96 24.73 8.30
CA TYR A 422 10.99 24.30 9.31
C TYR A 422 10.40 22.90 9.06
N ASP A 423 10.65 22.27 7.90
CA ASP A 423 10.15 20.91 7.65
C ASP A 423 10.76 19.92 8.66
N LYS A 424 9.93 18.98 9.14
CA LYS A 424 10.09 18.11 10.32
C LYS A 424 11.24 17.09 10.23
N LYS A 425 12.25 17.34 9.39
CA LYS A 425 13.35 16.42 9.06
C LYS A 425 14.74 17.01 9.33
N THR A 426 14.81 18.21 9.90
CA THR A 426 16.06 18.82 10.37
C THR A 426 16.50 18.19 11.70
N VAL A 427 17.49 17.29 11.65
CA VAL A 427 18.34 16.99 12.80
C VAL A 427 19.53 17.96 12.71
N ASP A 428 19.80 18.72 13.76
CA ASP A 428 20.86 19.74 13.81
C ASP A 428 20.71 20.92 12.81
N GLY A 429 19.48 21.19 12.34
CA GLY A 429 19.18 22.38 11.51
C GLY A 429 19.54 22.25 10.03
N ARG A 430 19.94 21.05 9.55
CA ARG A 430 20.23 20.80 8.13
C ARG A 430 19.12 19.98 7.47
N PRO A 431 18.60 20.40 6.30
CA PRO A 431 17.56 19.65 5.60
C PRO A 431 18.13 18.33 5.07
N ARG A 432 17.43 17.24 5.39
CA ARG A 432 17.74 15.89 4.91
C ARG A 432 16.94 15.59 3.67
N LEU A 433 17.63 15.46 2.54
CA LEU A 433 17.01 15.21 1.24
C LEU A 433 16.84 13.72 0.98
N VAL A 434 15.86 13.42 0.12
CA VAL A 434 15.76 12.13 -0.56
C VAL A 434 16.18 12.38 -2.00
N LEU A 435 17.24 11.69 -2.42
CA LEU A 435 17.82 11.75 -3.77
C LEU A 435 17.84 10.33 -4.36
N LEU A 436 18.27 10.19 -5.61
CA LEU A 436 18.44 8.89 -6.27
C LEU A 436 19.92 8.67 -6.63
N GLU A 437 20.39 7.42 -6.56
CA GLU A 437 21.62 7.03 -7.28
C GLU A 437 21.35 6.81 -8.76
N LYS A 438 20.18 6.24 -9.03
CA LYS A 438 19.56 5.97 -10.31
C LYS A 438 18.09 5.65 -10.04
N PRO A 439 17.20 5.67 -11.04
CA PRO A 439 15.85 5.14 -10.89
C PRO A 439 15.87 3.73 -10.24
N GLY A 440 14.98 3.50 -9.28
CA GLY A 440 14.93 2.26 -8.49
C GLY A 440 15.86 2.21 -7.28
N LYS A 441 16.70 3.23 -7.04
CA LYS A 441 17.66 3.24 -5.93
C LYS A 441 17.74 4.58 -5.22
N ALA A 442 16.85 4.75 -4.23
CA ALA A 442 16.79 5.96 -3.39
C ALA A 442 17.90 6.03 -2.33
N LYS A 443 18.35 7.25 -2.06
CA LYS A 443 19.22 7.64 -0.95
C LYS A 443 18.43 8.54 0.00
N ILE A 444 18.26 8.08 1.24
CA ILE A 444 17.54 8.80 2.28
C ILE A 444 18.56 9.55 3.16
N GLY A 445 18.23 10.77 3.55
CA GLY A 445 19.03 11.50 4.53
C GLY A 445 20.30 12.11 3.94
N VAL A 446 20.29 12.45 2.65
CA VAL A 446 21.43 13.11 2.01
C VAL A 446 21.53 14.53 2.51
N GLU A 447 22.72 14.89 2.99
CA GLU A 447 23.08 16.24 3.38
C GLU A 447 23.95 16.86 2.28
N LEU A 448 23.56 18.04 1.78
CA LEU A 448 24.30 18.81 0.77
C LEU A 448 24.66 20.19 1.33
N ASP A 449 25.52 20.93 0.61
CA ASP A 449 25.82 22.31 1.00
C ASP A 449 24.56 23.18 0.91
N GLU A 450 24.39 24.08 1.87
CA GLU A 450 23.23 24.98 1.93
C GLU A 450 23.06 25.76 0.63
N ARG A 451 24.16 26.16 -0.02
CA ARG A 451 24.14 26.90 -1.28
C ARG A 451 23.60 26.07 -2.43
N GLU A 452 23.90 24.77 -2.46
CA GLU A 452 23.40 23.86 -3.50
C GLU A 452 21.87 23.69 -3.36
N ILE A 453 21.40 23.47 -2.14
CA ILE A 453 19.97 23.33 -1.84
C ILE A 453 19.22 24.61 -2.15
N ARG A 454 19.78 25.76 -1.75
CA ARG A 454 19.19 27.07 -2.01
C ARG A 454 19.15 27.41 -3.49
N ALA A 455 20.23 27.15 -4.23
CA ALA A 455 20.25 27.34 -5.67
C ALA A 455 19.21 26.45 -6.38
N ALA A 456 19.06 25.19 -5.94
CA ALA A 456 18.05 24.29 -6.46
C ALA A 456 16.63 24.79 -6.17
N LEU A 457 16.35 25.30 -4.96
CA LEU A 457 15.06 25.89 -4.62
C LEU A 457 14.77 27.17 -5.44
N ASP A 458 15.74 28.07 -5.52
CA ASP A 458 15.60 29.35 -6.23
C ASP A 458 15.33 29.13 -7.73
N ALA A 459 15.86 28.05 -8.32
CA ALA A 459 15.59 27.66 -9.70
C ALA A 459 14.14 27.21 -9.96
N LEU A 460 13.36 26.91 -8.90
CA LEU A 460 11.95 26.56 -9.00
C LEU A 460 11.01 27.77 -8.90
N ILE A 461 11.54 28.97 -8.65
CA ILE A 461 10.77 30.16 -8.31
C ILE A 461 11.04 31.27 -9.32
N ILE A 462 9.97 31.92 -9.81
CA ILE A 462 10.07 33.09 -10.70
C ILE A 462 10.01 34.41 -9.93
#